data_AF-A0A521VYX9-F1
#
_entry.id   AF-A0A521VYX9-F1
#
_cell.length_a   1.000
_cell.length_b   1.000
_cell.length_c   1.000
_cell.angle_alpha   90.00
_cell.angle_beta   90.00
_cell.angle_gamma   90.00
#
_symmetry.space_group_name_H-M   'P 1'
#
loop_
_entity.id
_entity.type
_entity.pdbx_description
1 polymer ?
#
loop_
_entity_poly.entity_id
_entity_poly.type
_entity_poly.pdbx_seq_one_letter_code
_entity_poly.pdbx_strand_id
1 'polypeptide(L)'
;MKNNKPIVDVDQVLATIDRTLKEIREGLKPEELTAAERAEVSEGFMKVIVQAHKLKLKIKIDLLAAKQPGLSPRKAVVKLLSTLPEDLPASAISELAGYAAKEWESRMGMVAA
;
A
#
# COMPACT_ATOMS: atom_id res chain seq x y z
N MET A 1 -36.47 -4.05 -9.98
CA MET A 1 -35.45 -5.08 -9.61
C MET A 1 -34.28 -4.34 -8.98
N LYS A 2 -33.97 -4.58 -7.71
CA LYS A 2 -32.85 -3.92 -7.03
C LYS A 2 -31.55 -4.52 -7.58
N ASN A 3 -30.71 -3.69 -8.19
CA ASN A 3 -29.35 -4.05 -8.57
C ASN A 3 -28.54 -4.35 -7.28
N ASN A 4 -28.54 -5.60 -6.83
CA ASN A 4 -27.57 -6.08 -5.86
C ASN A 4 -26.23 -6.25 -6.58
N LYS A 5 -25.60 -5.14 -6.99
CA LYS A 5 -24.16 -5.17 -7.22
C LYS A 5 -23.54 -5.58 -5.89
N PRO A 6 -22.65 -6.58 -5.85
CA PRO A 6 -21.87 -6.82 -4.64
C PRO A 6 -21.14 -5.51 -4.31
N ILE A 7 -21.55 -4.86 -3.24
CA ILE A 7 -20.81 -3.74 -2.68
C ILE A 7 -19.61 -4.38 -2.03
N VAL A 8 -18.45 -4.25 -2.69
CA VAL A 8 -17.18 -4.62 -2.07
C VAL A 8 -16.97 -3.68 -0.90
N ASP A 9 -16.94 -4.22 0.31
CA ASP A 9 -16.61 -3.47 1.51
C ASP A 9 -15.09 -3.18 1.49
N VAL A 10 -14.74 -1.93 1.18
CA VAL A 10 -13.35 -1.49 1.04
C VAL A 10 -12.61 -1.57 2.37
N ASP A 11 -13.29 -1.34 3.50
CA ASP A 11 -12.66 -1.42 4.81
C ASP A 11 -12.35 -2.88 5.16
N GLN A 12 -13.23 -3.82 4.78
CA GLN A 12 -12.95 -5.26 4.89
C GLN A 12 -11.77 -5.70 4.01
N VAL A 13 -11.65 -5.17 2.79
CA VAL A 13 -10.51 -5.44 1.90
C VAL A 13 -9.20 -4.93 2.53
N LEU A 14 -9.19 -3.70 3.04
CA LEU A 14 -8.02 -3.12 3.70
C LEU A 14 -7.62 -3.93 4.94
N ALA A 15 -8.59 -4.32 5.77
CA ALA A 15 -8.35 -5.15 6.95
C ALA A 15 -7.79 -6.54 6.59
N THR A 16 -8.26 -7.13 5.48
CA THR A 16 -7.75 -8.41 4.98
C THR A 16 -6.29 -8.30 4.56
N ILE A 17 -5.93 -7.24 3.81
CA ILE A 17 -4.54 -6.97 3.43
C ILE A 17 -3.66 -6.82 4.67
N ASP A 18 -4.11 -6.07 5.68
CA ASP A 18 -3.35 -5.85 6.91
C ASP A 18 -3.12 -7.15 7.70
N ARG A 19 -4.12 -8.02 7.78
CA ARG A 19 -3.97 -9.35 8.39
C ARG A 19 -2.97 -10.21 7.62
N THR A 20 -3.09 -10.28 6.30
CA THR A 20 -2.17 -11.06 5.46
C THR A 20 -0.73 -10.55 5.58
N LEU A 21 -0.54 -9.23 5.62
CA LEU A 21 0.77 -8.62 5.86
C LEU A 21 1.37 -9.02 7.22
N LYS A 22 0.55 -9.06 8.28
CA LYS A 22 0.96 -9.50 9.60
C LYS A 22 1.37 -10.98 9.61
N GLU A 23 0.53 -11.86 9.04
CA GLU A 23 0.82 -13.30 8.94
C GLU A 23 2.11 -13.57 8.15
N ILE A 24 2.32 -12.83 7.05
CA ILE A 24 3.54 -12.88 6.24
C ILE A 24 4.75 -12.51 7.12
N ARG A 25 4.69 -11.42 7.89
CA ARG A 25 5.77 -11.00 8.83
C ARG A 25 6.07 -12.01 9.93
N GLU A 26 5.05 -12.67 10.45
CA GLU A 26 5.19 -13.63 11.56
C GLU A 26 5.63 -15.04 11.08
N GLY A 27 5.38 -15.38 9.81
CA GLY A 27 5.72 -16.69 9.23
C GLY A 27 7.22 -16.95 9.03
N LEU A 28 8.05 -15.90 9.06
CA LEU A 28 9.50 -16.01 8.97
C LEU A 28 10.11 -16.32 10.34
N LYS A 29 10.12 -17.59 10.73
CA LYS A 29 10.88 -18.04 11.91
C LYS A 29 12.38 -18.16 11.55
N PRO A 30 13.27 -17.38 12.19
CA PRO A 30 14.68 -17.29 11.77
C PRO A 30 15.54 -18.54 12.04
N GLU A 31 14.96 -19.55 12.69
CA GLU A 31 15.67 -20.65 13.34
C GLU A 31 16.20 -21.72 12.38
N GLU A 32 15.76 -21.73 11.10
CA GLU A 32 16.03 -22.81 10.14
C GLU A 32 16.88 -22.40 8.92
N LEU A 33 17.29 -21.13 8.83
CA LEU A 33 17.91 -20.58 7.61
C LEU A 33 19.41 -20.28 7.79
N THR A 34 20.22 -20.52 6.76
CA THR A 34 21.59 -20.02 6.66
C THR A 34 21.60 -18.49 6.49
N ALA A 35 22.76 -17.84 6.66
CA ALA A 35 22.88 -16.40 6.48
C ALA A 35 22.52 -15.93 5.05
N ALA A 36 22.84 -16.73 4.03
CA ALA A 36 22.52 -16.44 2.64
C ALA A 36 21.02 -16.59 2.37
N GLU A 37 20.40 -17.68 2.83
CA GLU A 37 18.95 -17.90 2.72
C GLU A 37 18.16 -16.82 3.45
N ARG A 38 18.64 -16.38 4.63
CA ARG A 38 18.03 -15.23 5.33
C ARG A 38 18.08 -13.95 4.51
N ALA A 39 19.19 -13.67 3.83
CA ALA A 39 19.34 -12.47 3.03
C ALA A 39 18.41 -12.50 1.80
N GLU A 40 18.37 -13.62 1.08
CA GLU A 40 17.50 -13.79 -0.09
C GLU A 40 16.02 -13.76 0.29
N VAL A 41 15.64 -14.49 1.34
CA VAL A 41 14.28 -14.49 1.86
C VAL A 41 13.91 -13.10 2.35
N SER A 42 14.80 -12.38 3.05
CA SER A 42 14.55 -11.01 3.50
C SER A 42 14.33 -10.03 2.33
N GLU A 43 15.05 -10.17 1.21
CA GLU A 43 14.87 -9.33 0.04
C GLU A 43 13.54 -9.62 -0.67
N GLY A 44 13.25 -10.90 -0.94
CA GLY A 44 11.98 -11.33 -1.54
C GLY A 44 10.79 -10.95 -0.67
N PHE A 45 10.94 -11.11 0.64
CA PHE A 45 9.97 -10.72 1.64
C PHE A 45 9.66 -9.22 1.61
N MET A 46 10.70 -8.38 1.61
CA MET A 46 10.52 -6.93 1.55
C MET A 46 9.81 -6.49 0.26
N LYS A 47 10.09 -7.14 -0.88
CA LYS A 47 9.37 -6.90 -2.14
C LYS A 47 7.87 -7.18 -1.99
N VAL A 48 7.48 -8.29 -1.35
CA VAL A 48 6.06 -8.62 -1.09
C VAL A 48 5.41 -7.57 -0.20
N ILE A 49 6.07 -7.17 0.89
CA ILE A 49 5.59 -6.12 1.80
C ILE A 49 5.34 -4.81 1.03
N VAL A 50 6.29 -4.38 0.20
CA VAL A 50 6.16 -3.17 -0.61
C VAL A 50 5.00 -3.28 -1.59
N GLN A 51 4.82 -4.41 -2.29
CA GLN A 51 3.72 -4.61 -3.23
C GLN A 51 2.35 -4.57 -2.56
N ALA A 52 2.22 -5.20 -1.38
CA ALA A 52 0.98 -5.14 -0.60
C ALA A 52 0.67 -3.71 -0.14
N HIS A 53 1.67 -2.94 0.30
CA HIS A 53 1.48 -1.53 0.62
C HIS A 53 1.14 -0.67 -0.60
N LYS A 54 1.69 -0.96 -1.79
CA LYS A 54 1.27 -0.30 -3.03
C LYS A 54 -0.21 -0.55 -3.34
N LEU A 55 -0.67 -1.79 -3.20
CA LEU A 55 -2.09 -2.11 -3.38
C LEU A 55 -2.97 -1.34 -2.39
N LYS A 56 -2.58 -1.30 -1.10
CA LYS A 56 -3.27 -0.53 -0.07
C LYS A 56 -3.30 0.97 -0.38
N LEU A 57 -2.16 1.52 -0.82
CA LEU A 57 -2.04 2.92 -1.21
C LEU A 57 -2.92 3.25 -2.42
N LYS A 58 -2.98 2.38 -3.43
CA LYS A 58 -3.84 2.56 -4.60
C LYS A 58 -5.31 2.76 -4.22
N ILE A 59 -5.84 1.86 -3.40
CA ILE A 59 -7.21 1.94 -2.90
C ILE A 59 -7.43 3.25 -2.14
N LYS A 60 -6.50 3.62 -1.26
CA LYS A 60 -6.58 4.87 -0.50
C LYS A 60 -6.47 6.12 -1.38
N ILE A 61 -5.68 6.08 -2.44
CA ILE A 61 -5.56 7.15 -3.43
C ILE A 61 -6.88 7.34 -4.15
N ASP A 62 -7.49 6.27 -4.66
CA ASP A 62 -8.76 6.34 -5.37
C ASP A 62 -9.86 6.90 -4.44
N LEU A 63 -9.90 6.46 -3.18
CA LEU A 63 -10.81 7.01 -2.17
C LEU A 63 -10.54 8.49 -1.85
N LEU A 64 -9.27 8.88 -1.71
CA LEU A 64 -8.90 10.25 -1.38
C LEU A 64 -9.17 11.19 -2.56
N ALA A 65 -8.90 10.77 -3.80
CA ALA A 65 -9.16 11.54 -5.00
C ALA A 65 -10.66 11.79 -5.19
N ALA A 66 -11.49 10.77 -4.94
CA ALA A 66 -12.95 10.93 -4.97
C ALA A 66 -13.47 11.89 -3.89
N LYS A 67 -12.87 11.87 -2.69
CA LYS A 67 -13.31 12.72 -1.55
C LYS A 67 -12.74 14.15 -1.60
N GLN A 68 -11.52 14.33 -2.11
CA GLN A 68 -10.76 15.58 -2.07
C GLN A 68 -9.96 15.80 -3.37
N PRO A 69 -10.60 15.97 -4.53
CA PRO A 69 -9.91 16.11 -5.81
C PRO A 69 -9.01 17.36 -5.88
N GLY A 70 -9.33 18.44 -5.16
CA GLY A 70 -8.51 19.66 -5.15
C GLY A 70 -7.20 19.58 -4.34
N LEU A 71 -6.84 18.42 -3.78
CA LEU A 71 -5.63 18.33 -2.97
C LEU A 71 -4.36 18.43 -3.83
N SER A 72 -3.39 19.23 -3.39
CA SER A 72 -2.08 19.26 -4.05
C SER A 72 -1.36 17.91 -3.89
N PRO A 73 -0.55 17.48 -4.88
CA PRO A 73 0.16 16.21 -4.82
C PRO A 73 0.96 16.02 -3.52
N ARG A 74 1.70 17.06 -3.09
CA ARG A 74 2.46 17.03 -1.84
C ARG A 74 1.58 16.74 -0.62
N LYS A 75 0.43 17.40 -0.49
CA LYS A 75 -0.49 17.17 0.65
C LYS A 75 -1.10 15.77 0.59
N ALA A 76 -1.40 15.26 -0.61
CA ALA A 76 -2.00 13.94 -0.79
C ALA A 76 -1.00 12.84 -0.39
N VAL A 77 0.22 12.93 -0.90
CA VAL A 77 1.32 12.00 -0.59
C VAL A 77 1.59 11.99 0.92
N VAL A 78 1.69 13.14 1.59
CA VAL A 78 1.88 13.19 3.05
C VAL A 78 0.77 12.47 3.81
N LYS A 79 -0.51 12.72 3.46
CA LYS A 79 -1.66 12.03 4.07
C LYS A 79 -1.67 10.52 3.83
N LEU A 80 -1.18 10.07 2.68
CA LEU A 80 -1.16 8.66 2.31
C LEU A 80 -0.03 7.93 3.04
N LEU A 81 1.16 8.54 3.08
CA LEU A 81 2.34 7.99 3.73
C LEU A 81 2.20 7.94 5.26
N SER A 82 1.44 8.85 5.88
CA SER A 82 1.13 8.79 7.31
C SER A 82 0.28 7.57 7.70
N THR A 83 -0.12 6.74 6.74
CA THR A 83 -0.86 5.50 7.00
C THR A 83 -0.02 4.24 6.84
N LEU A 84 1.27 4.40 6.54
CA LEU A 84 2.23 3.32 6.47
C LEU A 84 2.71 2.94 7.88
N PRO A 85 3.15 1.69 8.09
CA PRO A 85 3.81 1.28 9.33
C PRO A 85 5.09 2.09 9.57
N GLU A 86 5.35 2.40 10.84
CA GLU A 86 6.58 3.10 11.27
C GLU A 86 7.83 2.23 11.14
N ASP A 87 7.68 0.92 11.04
CA ASP A 87 8.77 -0.05 11.00
C ASP A 87 9.28 -0.37 9.58
N LEU A 88 8.79 0.33 8.55
CA LEU A 88 9.30 0.15 7.19
C LEU A 88 10.67 0.80 7.01
N PRO A 89 11.60 0.16 6.27
CA PRO A 89 12.90 0.75 5.98
C PRO A 89 12.76 1.98 5.07
N ALA A 90 13.69 2.92 5.17
CA ALA A 90 13.67 4.17 4.41
C ALA A 90 13.61 3.97 2.88
N SER A 91 14.20 2.89 2.36
CA SER A 91 14.12 2.50 0.95
C SER A 91 12.69 2.17 0.52
N ALA A 92 11.96 1.39 1.33
CA ALA A 92 10.55 1.07 1.09
C ALA A 92 9.68 2.32 1.17
N ILE A 93 9.90 3.20 2.15
CA ILE A 93 9.18 4.47 2.27
C ILE A 93 9.38 5.33 1.01
N SER A 94 10.62 5.43 0.53
CA SER A 94 10.97 6.22 -0.66
C SER A 94 10.29 5.67 -1.92
N GLU A 95 10.27 4.35 -2.08
CA GLU A 95 9.57 3.68 -3.18
C GLU A 95 8.05 3.91 -3.13
N LEU A 96 7.45 3.77 -1.95
CA LEU A 96 6.01 3.96 -1.72
C LEU A 96 5.60 5.44 -1.91
N ALA A 97 6.46 6.38 -1.54
CA ALA A 97 6.27 7.81 -1.79
C ALA A 97 6.26 8.12 -3.30
N GLY A 98 7.25 7.61 -4.04
CA GLY A 98 7.32 7.75 -5.49
C GLY A 98 6.11 7.13 -6.20
N TYR A 99 5.64 5.97 -5.71
CA TYR A 99 4.43 5.34 -6.20
C TYR A 99 3.18 6.20 -5.94
N ALA A 100 2.99 6.67 -4.71
CA ALA A 100 1.82 7.46 -4.34
C ALA A 100 1.71 8.78 -5.12
N ALA A 101 2.84 9.44 -5.38
CA ALA A 101 2.88 10.66 -6.19
C ALA A 101 2.41 10.41 -7.62
N LYS A 102 2.97 9.39 -8.28
CA LYS A 102 2.63 9.04 -9.68
C LYS A 102 1.16 8.66 -9.85
N GLU A 103 0.62 7.85 -8.94
CA GLU A 103 -0.79 7.45 -9.00
C GLU A 103 -1.72 8.63 -8.72
N TRP A 104 -1.40 9.51 -7.76
CA TRP A 104 -2.18 10.71 -7.50
C TRP A 104 -2.25 11.62 -8.73
N GLU A 105 -1.10 11.92 -9.34
CA GLU A 105 -1.03 12.72 -10.56
C GLU A 105 -1.80 12.09 -11.71
N SER A 106 -1.71 10.76 -11.88
CA SER A 106 -2.49 10.02 -12.88
C SER A 106 -4.00 10.20 -12.68
N ARG A 107 -4.50 10.11 -11.43
CA ARG A 107 -5.94 10.28 -11.14
C ARG A 107 -6.39 11.70 -11.37
N MET A 108 -5.59 12.68 -10.95
CA MET A 108 -5.95 14.07 -11.11
C MET A 108 -5.89 14.54 -12.56
N GLY A 109 -4.96 14.00 -13.35
CA GLY A 109 -4.92 14.22 -14.80
C GLY A 109 -6.18 13.72 -15.52
N MET A 110 -6.80 12.64 -15.01
CA MET A 110 -8.08 12.15 -15.53
C MET A 110 -9.30 12.97 -15.07
N VAL A 111 -9.20 13.71 -13.96
CA VAL A 111 -10.28 14.58 -13.45
C VAL A 111 -10.25 15.96 -14.09
N ALA A 112 -9.09 16.39 -14.60
CA ALA A 112 -8.90 17.68 -15.27
C ALA A 112 -9.23 17.67 -16.78
N ALA A 113 -9.40 16.48 -17.38
CA ALA A 113 -9.77 16.28 -18.79
C ALA A 113 -11.27 15.99 -18.92
#